data_AF-A0A0S8H571-F1
#
_entry.id   AF-A0A0S8H571-F1
#
_cell.length_a   1.000
_cell.length_b   1.000
_cell.length_c   1.000
_cell.angle_alpha   90.00
_cell.angle_beta   90.00
_cell.angle_gamma   90.00
#
_symmetry.space_group_name_H-M   'P 1'
#
loop_
_entity.id
_entity.type
_entity.pdbx_description
1 polymer ?
#
loop_
_entity_poly.entity_id
_entity_poly.type
_entity_poly.pdbx_seq_one_letter_code
_entity_poly.pdbx_strand_id
1 'polypeptide(L)'
;IALVVATQCRGTVLIHEKMFESRMFFADKLTAMGARIVICDPHRAVVVGPAKLRGSVVESPDIRAGMAILIAALGAEGRSQIYNIGQVERGYERIDERLRGLGASIERVD
;
A
#
# COMPACT_ATOMS: atom_id res chain seq x y z
N ILE A 1 5.55 2.08 -2.86
CA ILE A 1 4.94 1.76 -4.17
C ILE A 1 5.50 0.47 -4.74
N ALA A 2 6.81 0.37 -5.02
CA ALA A 2 7.42 -0.84 -5.59
C ALA A 2 7.06 -2.13 -4.83
N LEU A 3 7.08 -2.10 -3.50
CA LEU A 3 6.69 -3.22 -2.65
C LEU A 3 5.24 -3.69 -2.88
N VAL A 4 4.30 -2.77 -3.12
CA VAL A 4 2.89 -3.09 -3.44
C VAL A 4 2.78 -3.70 -4.83
N VAL A 5 3.43 -3.09 -5.83
CA VAL A 5 3.44 -3.61 -7.21
C VAL A 5 4.01 -5.03 -7.25
N ALA A 6 5.09 -5.29 -6.49
CA ALA A 6 5.70 -6.60 -6.38
C ALA A 6 4.73 -7.70 -5.88
N THR A 7 3.71 -7.34 -5.08
CA THR A 7 2.67 -8.30 -4.65
C THR A 7 1.85 -8.84 -5.83
N GLN A 8 1.77 -8.10 -6.94
CA GLN A 8 0.98 -8.45 -8.12
C GLN A 8 1.84 -9.13 -9.22
N CYS A 9 3.16 -9.07 -9.10
CA CYS A 9 4.08 -9.73 -10.03
C CYS A 9 4.12 -11.25 -9.83
N ARG A 10 4.42 -12.02 -10.88
CA ARG A 10 4.69 -13.46 -10.73
C ARG A 10 6.15 -13.69 -10.29
N GLY A 11 6.34 -14.45 -9.22
CA GLY A 11 7.66 -14.84 -8.72
C GLY A 11 8.05 -14.10 -7.44
N THR A 12 9.36 -14.03 -7.19
CA THR A 12 9.92 -13.48 -5.96
C THR A 12 10.73 -12.21 -6.26
N VAL A 13 10.48 -11.14 -5.51
CA VAL A 13 11.17 -9.86 -5.64
C VAL A 13 11.81 -9.49 -4.30
N LEU A 14 13.10 -9.17 -4.32
CA LEU A 14 13.78 -8.55 -3.18
C LEU A 14 13.74 -7.04 -3.33
N ILE A 15 13.18 -6.36 -2.33
CA ILE A 15 13.22 -4.90 -2.19
C ILE A 15 14.29 -4.56 -1.17
N HIS A 16 15.15 -3.59 -1.51
CA HIS A 16 16.19 -3.08 -0.62
C HIS A 16 16.07 -1.55 -0.52
N GLU A 17 15.72 -1.06 0.67
CA GLU A 17 15.67 0.35 1.02
C GLU A 17 16.95 0.74 1.76
N LYS A 18 17.90 1.38 1.06
CA LYS A 18 19.21 1.72 1.63
C LYS A 18 19.17 2.97 2.51
N MET A 19 18.28 3.92 2.23
CA MET A 19 18.37 5.27 2.78
C MET A 19 17.74 5.39 4.16
N PHE A 20 16.63 4.67 4.40
CA PHE A 20 15.86 4.77 5.63
C PHE A 20 15.61 3.40 6.24
N GLU A 21 16.17 3.17 7.42
CA GLU A 21 15.86 2.00 8.24
C GLU A 21 14.37 1.94 8.56
N SER A 22 13.81 0.73 8.52
CA SER A 22 12.44 0.43 8.92
C SER A 22 11.35 1.21 8.15
N ARG A 23 11.66 1.77 6.97
CA ARG A 23 10.69 2.54 6.16
C ARG A 23 9.54 1.68 5.62
N MET A 24 9.75 0.37 5.52
CA MET A 24 8.78 -0.61 5.07
C MET A 24 7.83 -1.09 6.18
N PHE A 25 7.71 -0.35 7.28
CA PHE A 25 6.85 -0.72 8.40
C PHE A 25 5.39 -0.99 8.01
N PHE A 26 4.88 -0.39 6.93
CA PHE A 26 3.53 -0.63 6.39
C PHE A 26 3.33 -2.00 5.72
N ALA A 27 4.39 -2.81 5.61
CA ALA A 27 4.32 -4.16 5.04
C ALA A 27 3.41 -5.08 5.87
N ASP A 28 3.26 -4.82 7.17
CA ASP A 28 2.35 -5.53 8.07
C ASP A 28 0.89 -5.40 7.61
N LYS A 29 0.44 -4.18 7.27
CA LYS A 29 -0.90 -3.88 6.76
C LYS A 29 -1.14 -4.58 5.42
N LEU A 30 -0.14 -4.59 4.54
CA LEU A 30 -0.23 -5.32 3.27
C LEU A 30 -0.33 -6.83 3.49
N THR A 31 0.41 -7.36 4.46
CA THR A 31 0.35 -8.77 4.84
C THR A 31 -1.04 -9.12 5.40
N ALA A 32 -1.63 -8.23 6.21
CA ALA A 32 -3.01 -8.37 6.68
C ALA A 32 -4.04 -8.32 5.54
N MET A 33 -3.75 -7.56 4.47
CA MET A 33 -4.54 -7.58 3.23
C MET A 33 -4.31 -8.83 2.36
N GLY A 34 -3.43 -9.76 2.75
CA GLY A 34 -3.18 -11.01 2.02
C GLY A 34 -1.91 -11.03 1.16
N ALA A 35 -1.06 -10.00 1.24
CA ALA A 35 0.26 -10.04 0.62
C ALA A 35 1.18 -11.06 1.30
N ARG A 36 2.11 -11.65 0.53
CA ARG A 36 3.16 -12.52 1.07
C ARG A 36 4.46 -11.75 1.10
N ILE A 37 4.75 -11.13 2.24
CA ILE A 37 5.94 -10.31 2.44
C ILE A 37 6.69 -10.85 3.66
N VAL A 38 8.01 -11.01 3.54
CA VAL A 38 8.92 -11.33 4.64
C VAL A 38 9.88 -10.17 4.79
N ILE A 39 9.84 -9.49 5.94
CA ILE A 39 10.87 -8.52 6.31
C ILE A 39 12.10 -9.33 6.76
N CYS A 40 13.20 -9.17 6.05
CA CYS A 40 14.45 -9.90 6.34
C CYS A 40 15.27 -9.18 7.40
N ASP A 41 15.24 -7.84 7.38
CA ASP A 41 15.93 -6.92 8.28
C ASP A 41 15.35 -5.50 8.07
N PRO A 42 15.82 -4.46 8.79
CA PRO A 42 15.29 -3.10 8.68
C PRO A 42 15.30 -2.49 7.27
N HIS A 43 16.12 -3.00 6.35
CA HIS A 43 16.30 -2.46 5.01
C HIS A 43 15.75 -3.35 3.91
N ARG A 44 15.53 -4.64 4.15
CA ARG A 44 15.20 -5.62 3.11
C ARG A 44 13.88 -6.34 3.35
N ALA A 45 13.11 -6.48 2.27
CA ALA A 45 11.88 -7.24 2.25
C ALA A 45 11.83 -8.15 1.01
N VAL A 46 11.40 -9.39 1.19
CA VAL A 46 11.11 -10.33 0.10
C VAL A 46 9.61 -10.39 -0.11
N VAL A 47 9.17 -10.20 -1.35
CA VAL A 47 7.76 -10.25 -1.75
C VAL A 47 7.56 -11.43 -2.70
N VAL A 48 6.55 -12.27 -2.45
CA VAL A 48 6.23 -13.43 -3.28
C VAL A 48 4.84 -13.25 -3.90
N GLY A 49 4.80 -13.03 -5.20
CA GLY A 49 3.56 -12.82 -5.95
C GLY A 49 3.27 -13.91 -6.99
N PRO A 50 2.08 -13.88 -7.60
CA PRO A 50 1.02 -12.91 -7.34
C PRO A 50 0.28 -13.24 -6.04
N ALA A 51 -0.21 -12.21 -5.35
CA ALA A 51 -1.01 -12.31 -4.13
C ALA A 51 -2.36 -11.60 -4.34
N LYS A 52 -3.44 -12.30 -4.03
CA LYS A 52 -4.79 -11.71 -4.03
C LYS A 52 -4.96 -10.87 -2.78
N LEU A 53 -5.00 -9.56 -2.96
CA LEU A 53 -5.28 -8.63 -1.87
C LEU A 53 -6.77 -8.61 -1.56
N ARG A 54 -7.13 -8.48 -0.30
CA ARG A 54 -8.50 -8.34 0.19
C ARG A 54 -8.68 -6.99 0.85
N GLY A 55 -9.88 -6.45 0.69
CA GLY A 55 -10.26 -5.20 1.33
C GLY A 55 -10.09 -5.27 2.83
N SER A 56 -9.57 -4.19 3.41
CA SER A 56 -9.32 -4.09 4.85
C SER A 56 -9.63 -2.68 5.34
N VAL A 57 -9.85 -2.58 6.64
CA VAL A 57 -9.89 -1.32 7.37
C VAL A 57 -8.48 -1.02 7.88
N VAL A 58 -7.92 0.12 7.49
CA VAL A 58 -6.52 0.47 7.75
C VAL A 58 -6.39 1.96 8.02
N GLU A 59 -5.44 2.35 8.86
CA GLU A 59 -5.08 3.75 9.06
C GLU A 59 -3.81 4.11 8.28
N SER A 60 -3.80 5.26 7.63
CA SER A 60 -2.63 5.81 6.94
C SER A 60 -1.62 6.38 7.95
N PRO A 61 -0.41 5.79 8.07
CA PRO A 61 0.54 6.19 9.11
C PRO A 61 1.40 7.40 8.71
N ASP A 62 1.63 7.60 7.41
CA ASP A 62 2.34 8.76 6.86
C ASP A 62 2.00 8.95 5.38
N ILE A 63 2.52 10.03 4.80
CA ILE A 63 2.29 10.44 3.41
C ILE A 63 2.53 9.30 2.40
N ARG A 64 3.67 8.61 2.47
CA ARG A 64 4.11 7.63 1.46
C ARG A 64 3.55 6.24 1.72
N ALA A 65 3.51 5.83 2.99
CA ALA A 65 2.89 4.57 3.39
C ALA A 65 1.39 4.60 3.10
N GLY A 66 0.71 5.71 3.38
CA GLY A 66 -0.68 5.94 3.04
C GLY A 66 -0.97 5.77 1.56
N MET A 67 -0.15 6.38 0.68
CA MET A 67 -0.28 6.15 -0.76
C MET A 67 -0.03 4.70 -1.18
N ALA A 68 0.91 4.00 -0.56
CA ALA A 68 1.16 2.60 -0.86
C ALA A 68 -0.07 1.74 -0.50
N ILE A 69 -0.66 1.97 0.68
CA ILE A 69 -1.87 1.30 1.14
C ILE A 69 -3.06 1.65 0.23
N LEU A 70 -3.19 2.90 -0.19
CA LEU A 70 -4.24 3.33 -1.12
C LEU A 70 -4.16 2.58 -2.46
N ILE A 71 -2.96 2.45 -3.02
CA ILE A 71 -2.76 1.68 -4.26
C ILE A 71 -3.09 0.20 -4.03
N ALA A 72 -2.70 -0.37 -2.89
CA ALA A 72 -3.03 -1.74 -2.53
C ALA A 72 -4.55 -1.95 -2.41
N ALA A 73 -5.26 -1.00 -1.80
CA ALA A 73 -6.71 -1.01 -1.65
C ALA A 73 -7.45 -0.96 -2.99
N LEU A 74 -6.95 -0.17 -3.95
CA LEU A 74 -7.51 -0.11 -5.32
C LEU A 74 -7.38 -1.44 -6.08
N GLY A 75 -6.35 -2.23 -5.78
CA GLY A 75 -6.13 -3.56 -6.38
C GLY A 75 -6.73 -4.71 -5.58
N ALA A 76 -7.39 -4.45 -4.44
CA ALA A 76 -7.89 -5.48 -3.55
C ALA A 76 -9.31 -5.94 -3.92
N GLU A 77 -9.61 -7.22 -3.72
CA GLU A 77 -10.97 -7.76 -3.81
C GLU A 77 -11.79 -7.29 -2.60
N GLY A 78 -12.94 -6.66 -2.85
CA GLY A 78 -13.86 -6.17 -1.81
C GLY A 78 -13.70 -4.68 -1.50
N ARG A 79 -14.22 -4.24 -0.34
CA ARG A 79 -14.19 -2.84 0.09
C ARG A 79 -13.07 -2.60 1.10
N SER A 80 -12.26 -1.58 0.86
CA SER A 80 -11.29 -1.07 1.84
C SER A 80 -11.76 0.25 2.43
N GLN A 81 -11.35 0.54 3.66
CA GLN A 81 -11.54 1.84 4.29
C GLN A 81 -10.20 2.32 4.84
N ILE A 82 -9.81 3.56 4.49
CA ILE A 82 -8.53 4.14 4.88
C ILE A 82 -8.79 5.35 5.77
N TYR A 83 -8.45 5.24 7.04
CA TYR A 83 -8.51 6.35 8.00
C TYR A 83 -7.25 7.21 7.96
N ASN A 84 -7.33 8.40 8.55
CA ASN A 84 -6.23 9.36 8.66
C ASN A 84 -5.66 9.77 7.28
N ILE A 85 -6.56 9.92 6.30
CA ILE A 85 -6.18 10.25 4.92
C ILE A 85 -5.49 11.60 4.80
N GLY A 86 -5.72 12.51 5.76
CA GLY A 86 -5.03 13.81 5.83
C GLY A 86 -3.51 13.69 5.81
N GLN A 87 -2.92 12.57 6.25
CA GLN A 87 -1.49 12.32 6.07
C GLN A 87 -1.09 12.26 4.60
N VAL A 88 -1.87 11.59 3.75
CA VAL A 88 -1.60 11.49 2.31
C VAL A 88 -1.72 12.86 1.64
N GLU A 89 -2.74 13.64 2.03
CA GLU A 89 -3.04 14.93 1.40
C GLU A 89 -1.92 15.95 1.56
N ARG A 90 -1.14 15.86 2.64
CA ARG A 90 0.06 16.69 2.85
C ARG A 90 1.09 16.59 1.71
N GLY A 91 1.07 15.49 0.94
CA GLY A 91 1.97 15.31 -0.20
C GLY A 91 1.28 15.05 -1.54
N TYR A 92 -0.04 14.90 -1.56
CA TYR A 92 -0.81 14.60 -2.77
C TYR A 92 -2.12 15.39 -2.78
N GLU A 93 -2.13 16.45 -3.57
CA GLU A 93 -3.31 17.29 -3.74
C GLU A 93 -4.44 16.54 -4.47
N ARG A 94 -5.66 16.63 -3.92
CA ARG A 94 -6.92 16.14 -4.49
C ARG A 94 -6.80 14.73 -5.07
N ILE A 95 -6.15 13.83 -4.31
CA ILE A 95 -5.76 12.52 -4.81
C ILE A 95 -6.96 11.64 -5.17
N ASP A 96 -8.04 11.72 -4.40
CA ASP A 96 -9.30 11.02 -4.66
C ASP A 96 -9.92 11.47 -5.98
N GLU A 97 -9.95 12.77 -6.26
CA GLU A 97 -10.49 13.32 -7.50
C GLU A 97 -9.68 12.91 -8.72
N ARG A 98 -8.35 12.98 -8.60
CA ARG A 98 -7.44 12.60 -9.68
C ARG A 98 -7.54 11.11 -10.00
N LEU A 99 -7.65 10.26 -8.98
CA LEU A 99 -7.82 8.82 -9.16
C LEU A 99 -9.20 8.48 -9.72
N ARG A 100 -10.27 9.13 -9.26
CA ARG A 100 -11.60 9.01 -9.87
C ARG A 100 -11.58 9.41 -11.35
N GLY A 101 -10.84 10.46 -11.71
CA GLY A 101 -10.63 10.86 -13.10
C GLY A 101 -9.93 9.79 -13.96
N LEU A 102 -9.20 8.86 -13.34
CA LEU A 102 -8.60 7.68 -13.98
C LEU A 102 -9.49 6.42 -13.93
N GLY A 103 -10.71 6.53 -13.40
CA GLY A 103 -11.67 5.42 -13.29
C GLY A 103 -11.59 4.63 -11.98
N ALA A 104 -10.87 5.13 -10.96
CA ALA A 104 -10.85 4.48 -9.65
C ALA A 104 -12.20 4.63 -8.94
N SER A 105 -12.71 3.52 -8.38
CA SER A 105 -13.89 3.53 -7.52
C SER A 105 -13.48 3.86 -6.08
N ILE A 106 -13.34 5.15 -5.78
CA ILE A 106 -12.99 5.67 -4.45
C ILE A 106 -13.91 6.85 -4.10
N GLU A 107 -14.25 6.94 -2.82
CA GLU A 107 -15.09 8.01 -2.27
C GLU A 107 -14.45 8.50 -0.96
N ARG A 108 -14.51 9.81 -0.73
CA ARG A 108 -14.18 10.40 0.56
C ARG A 108 -15.45 10.43 1.41
N VAL A 109 -15.34 9.91 2.62
CA VAL A 109 -16.40 9.94 3.63
C VAL A 109 -15.89 10.73 4.84
N ASP A 110 -16.76 11.54 5.42
CA ASP A 110 -16.49 12.37 6.59
C ASP A 110 -16.55 11.59 7.91
#